data_AF-A0A1G2P0Y1-F1
#
_entry.id   AF-A0A1G2P0Y1-F1
#
_cell.length_a   1.000
_cell.length_b   1.000
_cell.length_c   1.000
_cell.angle_alpha   90.00
_cell.angle_beta   90.00
_cell.angle_gamma   90.00
#
_symmetry.space_group_name_H-M   'P 1'
#
loop_
_entity.id
_entity.type
_entity.pdbx_description
1 polymer ?
#
loop_
_entity_poly.entity_id
_entity_poly.type
_entity_poly.pdbx_seq_one_letter_code
_entity_poly.pdbx_strand_id
1 'polypeptide(L)'
;MNISVVLFFASNVLAAVLLGGKFVSKKDPVFKYFGIGLLFDAVAFAFWTIGYVNSGLLLNCVTFGAIALLISLVFFLYASLQNHSASGRTLGIVLGAIAVIGIFLVGRYSPNLAYISPEGLLFFNLTPLVQMLYVFALSLTFLPLTDLVASKFGSPFSALVRYGFIAQFVGGIMLITSKDVQVLYITGWVIGVVYFVLWATLLFNRKAWSNTN
;
A
#
# COMPACT_ATOMS: atom_id res chain seq x y z
N MET A 1 8.72 -12.78 -19.92
CA MET A 1 7.83 -12.36 -18.81
C MET A 1 8.04 -13.33 -17.65
N ASN A 2 8.24 -12.80 -16.44
CA ASN A 2 8.54 -13.58 -15.26
C ASN A 2 7.25 -13.90 -14.50
N ILE A 3 6.88 -15.19 -14.43
CA ILE A 3 5.61 -15.61 -13.83
C ILE A 3 5.52 -15.25 -12.35
N SER A 4 6.64 -15.26 -11.62
CA SER A 4 6.68 -14.92 -10.19
C SER A 4 6.29 -13.46 -9.95
N VAL A 5 6.59 -12.55 -10.88
CA VAL A 5 6.21 -11.14 -10.80
C VAL A 5 4.71 -10.96 -11.03
N VAL A 6 4.15 -11.68 -12.00
CA VAL A 6 2.70 -11.68 -12.25
C VAL A 6 1.95 -12.21 -11.02
N LEU A 7 2.39 -13.35 -10.48
CA LEU A 7 1.80 -13.95 -9.29
C LEU A 7 1.94 -13.04 -8.06
N PHE A 8 3.09 -12.40 -7.90
CA PHE A 8 3.28 -11.40 -6.85
C PHE A 8 2.24 -10.29 -6.95
N PHE A 9 2.13 -9.59 -8.08
CA PHE A 9 1.17 -8.49 -8.19
C PHE A 9 -0.28 -8.97 -8.09
N ALA A 10 -0.65 -10.06 -8.77
CA ALA A 10 -2.00 -10.61 -8.72
C ALA A 10 -2.41 -11.04 -7.30
N SER A 11 -1.50 -11.67 -6.54
CA SER A 11 -1.77 -12.06 -5.15
C SER A 11 -1.92 -10.85 -4.24
N ASN A 12 -1.18 -9.76 -4.47
CA ASN A 12 -1.33 -8.50 -3.75
C ASN A 12 -2.65 -7.81 -4.07
N VAL A 13 -3.10 -7.83 -5.34
CA VAL A 13 -4.44 -7.34 -5.72
C VAL A 13 -5.50 -8.10 -4.93
N LEU A 14 -5.45 -9.44 -4.97
CA LEU A 14 -6.43 -10.29 -4.28
C LEU A 14 -6.43 -10.03 -2.77
N ALA A 15 -5.25 -10.03 -2.14
CA ALA A 15 -5.12 -9.80 -0.71
C ALA A 15 -5.67 -8.41 -0.31
N ALA A 16 -5.32 -7.37 -1.06
CA ALA A 16 -5.77 -6.00 -0.80
C ALA A 16 -7.29 -5.84 -1.03
N VAL A 17 -7.88 -6.47 -2.06
CA VAL A 17 -9.34 -6.49 -2.25
C VAL A 17 -10.04 -7.19 -1.09
N LEU A 18 -9.55 -8.38 -0.70
CA LEU A 18 -10.18 -9.19 0.33
C LEU A 18 -10.10 -8.51 1.70
N LEU A 19 -8.92 -8.05 2.09
CA LEU A 19 -8.73 -7.31 3.34
C LEU A 19 -9.45 -5.96 3.30
N GLY A 20 -9.27 -5.19 2.24
CA GLY A 20 -9.92 -3.90 2.04
C GLY A 20 -11.44 -4.02 2.17
N GLY A 21 -12.07 -4.94 1.43
CA GLY A 21 -13.50 -5.20 1.53
C GLY A 21 -13.95 -5.63 2.93
N LYS A 22 -13.14 -6.46 3.61
CA LYS A 22 -13.42 -6.86 5.00
C LYS A 22 -13.38 -5.68 5.96
N PHE A 23 -12.38 -4.81 5.86
CA PHE A 23 -12.24 -3.62 6.70
C PHE A 23 -13.33 -2.58 6.39
N VAL A 24 -13.67 -2.36 5.11
CA VAL A 24 -14.77 -1.46 4.69
C VAL A 24 -16.12 -1.90 5.25
N SER A 25 -16.35 -3.20 5.40
CA SER A 25 -17.61 -3.73 5.95
C SER A 25 -17.82 -3.41 7.44
N LYS A 26 -16.81 -2.87 8.14
CA LYS A 26 -16.89 -2.53 9.56
C LYS A 26 -17.49 -1.15 9.77
N LYS A 27 -18.24 -1.01 10.87
CA LYS A 27 -18.89 0.25 11.26
C LYS A 27 -17.90 1.28 11.79
N ASP A 28 -16.79 0.84 12.36
CA ASP A 28 -15.74 1.70 12.87
C ASP A 28 -15.11 2.55 11.75
N PRO A 29 -15.01 3.88 11.90
CA PRO A 29 -14.50 4.75 10.84
C PRO A 29 -13.02 4.49 10.52
N VAL A 30 -12.16 4.18 11.50
CA VAL A 30 -10.75 3.87 11.25
C VAL A 30 -10.66 2.66 10.32
N PHE A 31 -11.38 1.58 10.63
CA PHE A 31 -11.41 0.40 9.77
C PHE A 31 -12.00 0.69 8.40
N LYS A 32 -13.09 1.45 8.31
CA LYS A 32 -13.71 1.77 7.03
C LYS A 32 -12.75 2.50 6.10
N TYR A 33 -12.11 3.57 6.58
CA TYR A 33 -11.20 4.37 5.74
C TYR A 33 -9.86 3.68 5.48
N PHE A 34 -9.36 2.90 6.44
CA PHE A 34 -8.23 1.99 6.19
C PHE A 34 -8.56 0.99 5.07
N GLY A 35 -9.74 0.38 5.13
CA GLY A 35 -10.20 -0.54 4.09
C GLY A 35 -10.33 0.12 2.72
N ILE A 36 -10.84 1.35 2.64
CA ILE A 36 -10.91 2.12 1.38
C ILE A 36 -9.50 2.35 0.83
N GLY A 37 -8.54 2.72 1.67
CA GLY A 37 -7.14 2.88 1.26
C GLY A 37 -6.57 1.57 0.68
N LEU A 38 -6.78 0.43 1.35
CA LEU A 38 -6.37 -0.89 0.82
C LEU A 38 -7.02 -1.22 -0.53
N LEU A 39 -8.27 -0.82 -0.77
CA LEU A 39 -8.92 -1.01 -2.07
C LEU A 39 -8.26 -0.17 -3.17
N PHE A 40 -7.80 1.04 -2.85
CA PHE A 40 -7.01 1.85 -3.80
C PHE A 40 -5.61 1.26 -4.03
N ASP A 41 -4.97 0.67 -3.01
CA ASP A 41 -3.74 -0.10 -3.22
C ASP A 41 -3.98 -1.30 -4.15
N ALA A 42 -5.12 -1.98 -4.02
CA ALA A 42 -5.50 -3.05 -4.93
C ALA A 42 -5.61 -2.55 -6.39
N VAL A 43 -6.20 -1.37 -6.59
CA VAL A 43 -6.26 -0.72 -7.91
C VAL A 43 -4.84 -0.39 -8.42
N ALA A 44 -3.95 0.10 -7.55
CA ALA A 44 -2.56 0.38 -7.90
C ALA A 44 -1.83 -0.88 -8.39
N PHE A 45 -1.88 -1.95 -7.60
CA PHE A 45 -1.31 -3.24 -7.98
C PHE A 45 -1.94 -3.81 -9.26
N ALA A 46 -3.25 -3.62 -9.47
CA ALA A 46 -3.92 -4.09 -10.68
C ALA A 46 -3.40 -3.36 -11.92
N PHE A 47 -3.29 -2.03 -11.88
CA PHE A 47 -2.69 -1.28 -12.98
C PHE A 47 -1.24 -1.71 -13.23
N TRP A 48 -0.41 -1.88 -12.20
CA TRP A 48 0.96 -2.34 -12.37
C TRP A 48 1.04 -3.75 -12.95
N THR A 49 0.11 -4.65 -12.58
CA THR A 49 -0.02 -5.98 -13.19
C THR A 49 -0.32 -5.86 -14.69
N ILE A 50 -1.31 -5.04 -15.06
CA ILE A 50 -1.72 -4.85 -16.46
C ILE A 50 -0.56 -4.26 -17.27
N GLY A 51 0.12 -3.24 -16.75
CA GLY A 51 1.28 -2.63 -17.41
C GLY A 51 2.47 -3.58 -17.54
N TYR A 52 2.66 -4.46 -16.57
CA TYR A 52 3.71 -5.47 -16.62
C TYR A 52 3.44 -6.54 -17.69
N VAL A 53 2.19 -7.02 -17.78
CA VAL A 53 1.78 -8.02 -18.78
C VAL A 53 1.66 -7.40 -20.18
N ASN A 54 1.36 -6.11 -20.28
CA ASN A 54 1.26 -5.36 -21.53
C ASN A 54 2.25 -4.19 -21.56
N SER A 55 3.46 -4.47 -22.04
CA SER A 55 4.56 -3.49 -22.09
C SER A 55 4.23 -2.22 -22.89
N GLY A 56 3.33 -2.29 -23.87
CA GLY A 56 2.89 -1.12 -24.63
C GLY A 56 2.08 -0.11 -23.80
N LEU A 57 1.50 -0.55 -22.69
CA LEU A 57 0.75 0.28 -21.75
C LEU A 57 1.52 0.58 -20.46
N LEU A 58 2.77 0.10 -20.32
CA LEU A 58 3.51 0.10 -19.06
C LEU A 58 3.52 1.46 -18.36
N LEU A 59 3.91 2.51 -19.07
CA LEU A 59 4.04 3.85 -18.48
C LEU A 59 2.71 4.44 -18.03
N ASN A 60 1.65 4.25 -18.82
CA ASN A 60 0.30 4.70 -18.49
C ASN A 60 -0.20 3.96 -17.24
N CYS A 61 -0.06 2.64 -17.23
CA CYS A 61 -0.42 1.80 -16.11
C CYS A 61 0.37 2.12 -14.83
N VAL A 62 1.68 2.32 -14.93
CA VAL A 62 2.50 2.76 -13.78
C VAL A 62 2.02 4.09 -13.24
N THR A 63 1.70 5.04 -14.12
CA THR A 63 1.18 6.36 -13.73
C THR A 63 -0.18 6.27 -13.05
N PHE A 64 -1.14 5.52 -13.63
CA PHE A 64 -2.46 5.33 -13.01
C PHE A 64 -2.37 4.60 -11.67
N GLY A 65 -1.48 3.60 -11.57
CA GLY A 65 -1.24 2.93 -10.30
C GLY A 65 -0.60 3.85 -9.25
N ALA A 66 0.32 4.73 -9.65
CA ALA A 66 0.88 5.75 -8.76
C ALA A 66 -0.19 6.74 -8.26
N ILE A 67 -1.11 7.16 -9.13
CA ILE A 67 -2.26 8.00 -8.73
C ILE A 67 -3.14 7.26 -7.71
N ALA A 68 -3.47 6.00 -7.97
CA ALA A 68 -4.27 5.19 -7.05
C ALA A 68 -3.59 5.02 -5.68
N LEU A 69 -2.29 4.71 -5.66
CA LEU A 69 -1.48 4.66 -4.44
C LEU A 69 -1.51 6.01 -3.70
N LEU A 70 -1.31 7.11 -4.40
CA LEU A 70 -1.32 8.44 -3.78
C LEU A 70 -2.69 8.78 -3.17
N ILE A 71 -3.79 8.37 -3.81
CA ILE A 71 -5.14 8.49 -3.25
C ILE A 71 -5.29 7.61 -2.00
N SER A 72 -4.74 6.40 -1.99
CA SER A 72 -4.78 5.53 -0.80
C SER A 72 -4.11 6.20 0.41
N LEU A 73 -2.97 6.88 0.20
CA LEU A 73 -2.28 7.62 1.26
C LEU A 73 -3.16 8.73 1.89
N VAL A 74 -4.01 9.39 1.11
CA VAL A 74 -4.96 10.38 1.63
C VAL A 74 -5.99 9.72 2.54
N PHE A 75 -6.52 8.55 2.16
CA PHE A 75 -7.44 7.78 3.00
C PHE A 75 -6.75 7.24 4.26
N PHE A 76 -5.50 6.81 4.15
CA PHE A 76 -4.72 6.39 5.30
C PHE A 76 -4.46 7.54 6.28
N LEU A 77 -4.11 8.72 5.77
CA LEU A 77 -4.02 9.92 6.60
C LEU A 77 -5.36 10.27 7.26
N TYR A 78 -6.47 10.15 6.52
CA TYR A 78 -7.80 10.41 7.08
C TYR A 78 -8.11 9.46 8.24
N ALA A 79 -7.78 8.18 8.06
CA ALA A 79 -7.99 7.15 9.07
C ALA A 79 -7.10 7.36 10.30
N SER A 80 -5.84 7.79 10.13
CA SER A 80 -4.91 8.01 11.24
C SER A 80 -5.31 9.22 12.10
N LEU A 81 -6.01 10.19 11.50
CA LEU A 81 -6.48 11.40 12.17
C LEU A 81 -7.88 11.25 12.81
N GLN A 82 -8.46 10.05 12.88
CA GLN A 82 -9.82 9.87 13.43
C GLN A 82 -9.96 10.26 14.91
N ASN A 83 -8.88 10.16 15.69
CA ASN A 83 -8.89 10.54 17.11
C ASN A 83 -8.63 12.04 17.35
N HIS A 84 -8.46 12.84 16.30
CA HIS A 84 -8.22 14.28 16.40
C HIS A 84 -9.52 15.08 16.27
N SER A 85 -9.49 16.35 16.67
CA SER A 85 -10.60 17.28 16.47
C SER A 85 -10.95 17.41 14.99
N ALA A 86 -12.22 17.69 14.67
CA ALA A 86 -12.68 17.82 13.29
C ALA A 86 -11.86 18.84 12.49
N SER A 87 -11.55 20.00 13.09
CA SER A 87 -10.71 21.03 12.48
C SER A 87 -9.27 20.56 12.25
N GLY A 88 -8.66 19.87 13.22
CA GLY A 88 -7.31 19.33 13.08
C GLY A 88 -7.23 18.26 11.98
N ARG A 89 -8.24 17.38 11.90
CA ARG A 89 -8.37 16.39 10.84
C ARG A 89 -8.50 17.04 9.47
N THR A 90 -9.39 18.03 9.32
CA THR A 90 -9.56 18.75 8.05
C THR A 90 -8.26 19.43 7.61
N LEU A 91 -7.59 20.14 8.53
CA LEU A 91 -6.31 20.78 8.24
C LEU A 91 -5.25 19.77 7.81
N GLY A 92 -5.10 18.67 8.55
CA GLY A 92 -4.16 17.60 8.23
C GLY A 92 -4.42 17.00 6.84
N ILE A 93 -5.68 16.82 6.47
CA ILE A 93 -6.06 16.29 5.16
C ILE A 93 -5.80 17.27 4.03
N VAL A 94 -6.08 18.56 4.22
CA VAL A 94 -5.76 19.59 3.22
C VAL A 94 -4.25 19.63 2.97
N LEU A 95 -3.44 19.65 4.04
CA LEU A 95 -1.98 19.63 3.94
C LEU A 95 -1.48 18.34 3.27
N GLY A 96 -2.03 17.19 3.66
CA GLY A 96 -1.69 15.91 3.07
C GLY A 96 -2.06 15.81 1.59
N ALA A 97 -3.22 16.31 1.19
CA ALA A 97 -3.66 16.34 -0.21
C ALA A 97 -2.75 17.24 -1.06
N ILE A 98 -2.38 18.42 -0.55
CA ILE A 98 -1.40 19.31 -1.20
C ILE A 98 -0.06 18.60 -1.37
N ALA A 99 0.43 17.95 -0.32
CA ALA A 99 1.69 17.19 -0.37
C ALA A 99 1.61 16.08 -1.42
N VAL A 100 0.54 15.27 -1.42
CA VAL A 100 0.30 14.21 -2.41
C VAL A 100 0.29 14.74 -3.85
N ILE A 101 -0.39 15.86 -4.11
CA ILE A 101 -0.38 16.51 -5.42
C ILE A 101 1.06 16.95 -5.79
N GLY A 102 1.79 17.54 -4.85
CA GLY A 102 3.19 17.91 -5.05
C GLY A 102 4.08 16.71 -5.41
N ILE A 103 3.94 15.59 -4.70
CA ILE A 103 4.68 14.35 -4.97
C ILE A 103 4.36 13.83 -6.36
N PHE A 104 3.09 13.83 -6.76
CA PHE A 104 2.68 13.43 -8.10
C PHE A 104 3.33 14.32 -9.17
N LEU A 105 3.27 15.64 -9.02
CA LEU A 105 3.83 16.58 -10.00
C LEU A 105 5.35 16.42 -10.12
N VAL A 106 6.07 16.37 -8.99
CA VAL A 106 7.53 16.14 -8.98
C VAL A 106 7.88 14.80 -9.63
N GLY A 107 7.12 13.74 -9.35
CA GLY A 107 7.28 12.43 -9.97
C GLY A 107 6.99 12.43 -11.47
N ARG A 108 5.91 13.10 -11.91
CA ARG A 108 5.45 13.12 -13.30
C ARG A 108 6.42 13.82 -14.25
N TYR A 109 7.11 14.85 -13.77
CA TYR A 109 8.10 15.62 -14.53
C TYR A 109 9.55 15.12 -14.30
N SER A 110 9.71 14.01 -13.59
CA SER A 110 11.00 13.35 -13.43
C SER A 110 11.50 12.76 -14.75
N PRO A 111 12.80 12.79 -15.05
CA PRO A 111 13.35 12.29 -16.32
C PRO A 111 13.34 10.76 -16.45
N ASN A 112 13.17 10.03 -15.35
CA ASN A 112 13.25 8.57 -15.35
C ASN A 112 11.89 7.93 -15.63
N LEU A 113 11.92 6.86 -16.43
CA LEU A 113 10.74 6.08 -16.79
C LEU A 113 10.84 4.66 -16.22
N ALA A 114 9.68 4.11 -15.86
CA ALA A 114 9.58 2.72 -15.43
C ALA A 114 9.90 1.77 -16.59
N TYR A 115 10.51 0.63 -16.28
CA TYR A 115 10.92 -0.37 -17.27
C TYR A 115 10.86 -1.79 -16.69
N ILE A 116 10.90 -2.77 -17.57
CA ILE A 116 11.04 -4.19 -17.20
C ILE A 116 12.50 -4.58 -17.42
N SER A 117 13.16 -5.10 -16.39
CA SER A 117 14.57 -5.50 -16.47
C SER A 117 14.77 -6.77 -17.32
N PRO A 118 16.01 -7.10 -17.71
CA PRO A 118 16.31 -8.36 -18.42
C PRO A 118 15.85 -9.61 -17.68
N GLU A 119 15.88 -9.59 -16.34
CA GLU A 119 15.41 -10.67 -15.46
C GLU A 119 13.87 -10.71 -15.36
N GLY A 120 13.20 -9.75 -15.99
CA GLY A 120 11.76 -9.62 -16.03
C GLY A 120 11.16 -8.99 -14.79
N LEU A 121 11.89 -8.18 -14.01
CA LEU A 121 11.34 -7.44 -12.88
C LEU A 121 10.82 -6.06 -13.30
N LEU A 122 9.73 -5.60 -12.69
CA LEU A 122 9.25 -4.24 -12.86
C LEU A 122 10.07 -3.28 -11.98
N PHE A 123 10.71 -2.28 -12.60
CA PHE A 123 11.36 -1.18 -11.90
C PHE A 123 10.61 0.12 -12.15
N PHE A 124 10.15 0.78 -11.08
CA PHE A 124 9.55 2.12 -11.16
C PHE A 124 10.56 3.20 -11.56
N ASN A 125 11.86 2.93 -11.31
CA ASN A 125 12.99 3.76 -11.72
C ASN A 125 12.92 5.23 -11.22
N LEU A 126 12.30 5.47 -10.07
CA LEU A 126 12.13 6.82 -9.53
C LEU A 126 13.49 7.48 -9.23
N THR A 127 13.58 8.80 -9.40
CA THR A 127 14.77 9.56 -8.96
C THR A 127 14.87 9.57 -7.43
N PRO A 128 16.06 9.77 -6.84
CA PRO A 128 16.22 9.74 -5.38
C PRO A 128 15.28 10.69 -4.63
N LEU A 129 15.04 11.89 -5.17
CA LEU A 129 14.09 12.85 -4.59
C LEU A 129 12.67 12.28 -4.58
N VAL A 130 12.21 11.72 -5.70
CA VAL A 130 10.86 11.15 -5.81
C VAL A 130 10.72 9.93 -4.90
N GLN A 131 11.73 9.04 -4.84
CA GLN A 131 11.75 7.91 -3.90
C GLN A 131 11.59 8.39 -2.46
N MET A 132 12.41 9.36 -2.04
CA MET A 132 12.36 9.94 -0.69
C MET A 132 10.97 10.49 -0.38
N LEU A 133 10.36 11.22 -1.32
CA LEU A 133 9.02 11.79 -1.16
C LEU A 133 7.94 10.71 -0.97
N TYR A 134 7.94 9.65 -1.80
CA TYR A 134 7.01 8.53 -1.64
C TYR A 134 7.22 7.80 -0.29
N VAL A 135 8.47 7.53 0.08
CA VAL A 135 8.80 6.88 1.36
C VAL A 135 8.36 7.74 2.54
N PHE A 136 8.56 9.05 2.46
CA PHE A 136 8.13 10.00 3.49
C PHE A 136 6.60 9.99 3.64
N ALA A 137 5.86 10.15 2.54
CA ALA A 137 4.40 10.13 2.57
C ALA A 137 3.84 8.79 3.08
N LEU A 138 4.40 7.67 2.61
CA LEU A 138 4.03 6.35 3.07
C LEU A 138 4.28 6.20 4.58
N SER A 139 5.46 6.62 5.07
CA SER A 139 5.82 6.52 6.49
C SER A 139 4.90 7.35 7.37
N LEU A 140 4.64 8.60 6.96
CA LEU A 140 3.83 9.55 7.71
C LEU A 140 2.36 9.12 7.82
N THR A 141 1.83 8.48 6.78
CA THR A 141 0.42 8.10 6.72
C THR A 141 0.16 6.68 7.23
N PHE A 142 1.03 5.74 6.89
CA PHE A 142 0.78 4.31 7.11
C PHE A 142 1.22 3.81 8.49
N LEU A 143 2.35 4.29 9.04
CA LEU A 143 2.85 3.81 10.34
C LEU A 143 1.91 4.18 11.51
N PRO A 144 1.49 5.45 11.68
CA PRO A 144 0.56 5.80 12.75
C PRO A 144 -0.78 5.10 12.58
N LEU A 145 -1.24 4.94 11.33
CA LEU A 145 -2.47 4.21 11.04
C LEU A 145 -2.39 2.74 11.40
N THR A 146 -1.27 2.09 11.08
CA THR A 146 -1.07 0.67 11.38
C THR A 146 -1.16 0.42 12.87
N ASP A 147 -0.56 1.28 13.67
CA ASP A 147 -0.65 1.18 15.13
C ASP A 147 -2.09 1.37 15.62
N LEU A 148 -2.79 2.38 15.09
CA LEU A 148 -4.18 2.65 15.42
C LEU A 148 -5.11 1.48 15.05
N VAL A 149 -4.98 0.94 13.84
CA VAL A 149 -5.74 -0.23 13.37
C VAL A 149 -5.44 -1.44 14.25
N ALA A 150 -4.17 -1.71 14.54
CA ALA A 150 -3.76 -2.83 15.38
C ALA A 150 -4.26 -2.72 16.82
N SER A 151 -4.32 -1.50 17.38
CA SER A 151 -4.80 -1.26 18.74
C SER A 151 -6.27 -1.64 18.95
N LYS A 152 -7.05 -1.68 17.86
CA LYS A 152 -8.45 -2.10 17.88
C LYS A 152 -8.64 -3.62 17.93
N PHE A 153 -7.60 -4.41 17.80
CA PHE A 153 -7.67 -5.87 17.90
C PHE A 153 -7.24 -6.32 19.30
N GLY A 154 -7.84 -7.41 19.79
CA GLY A 154 -7.34 -8.09 21.00
C GLY A 154 -6.04 -8.87 20.73
N SER A 155 -5.31 -9.22 21.79
CA SER A 155 -4.19 -10.16 21.70
C SER A 155 -4.70 -11.57 21.33
N PRO A 156 -4.04 -12.32 20.44
CA PRO A 156 -2.76 -12.03 19.75
C PRO A 156 -2.89 -11.26 18.43
N PHE A 157 -4.12 -11.02 17.94
CA PHE A 157 -4.37 -10.45 16.62
C PHE A 157 -3.82 -9.03 16.44
N SER A 158 -3.76 -8.24 17.52
CA SER A 158 -3.12 -6.92 17.51
C SER A 158 -1.67 -6.99 17.01
N ALA A 159 -0.87 -7.93 17.52
CA ALA A 159 0.52 -8.10 17.11
C ALA A 159 0.61 -8.55 15.65
N LEU A 160 -0.25 -9.50 15.23
CA LEU A 160 -0.30 -9.96 13.85
C LEU A 160 -0.60 -8.81 12.88
N VAL A 161 -1.62 -7.99 13.17
CA VAL A 161 -2.00 -6.84 12.35
C VAL A 161 -0.87 -5.81 12.32
N ARG A 162 -0.31 -5.45 13.48
CA ARG A 162 0.77 -4.45 13.59
C ARG A 162 1.99 -4.86 12.77
N TYR A 163 2.57 -6.02 13.08
CA TYR A 163 3.81 -6.45 12.42
C TYR A 163 3.58 -6.92 10.98
N GLY A 164 2.41 -7.48 10.69
CA GLY A 164 2.06 -7.86 9.33
C GLY A 164 2.02 -6.66 8.40
N PHE A 165 1.31 -5.59 8.77
CA PHE A 165 1.27 -4.37 7.95
C PHE A 165 2.60 -3.60 7.97
N ILE A 166 3.36 -3.61 9.07
CA ILE A 166 4.73 -3.04 9.06
C ILE A 166 5.61 -3.78 8.05
N ALA A 167 5.53 -5.12 7.94
CA ALA A 167 6.29 -5.86 6.95
C ALA A 167 5.85 -5.53 5.51
N GLN A 168 4.55 -5.30 5.27
CA GLN A 168 4.07 -4.78 3.98
C GLN A 168 4.65 -3.39 3.67
N PHE A 169 4.67 -2.50 4.65
CA PHE A 169 5.23 -1.16 4.56
C PHE A 169 6.73 -1.17 4.22
N VAL A 170 7.53 -1.93 4.98
CA VAL A 170 8.98 -2.06 4.74
C VAL A 170 9.22 -2.69 3.36
N GLY A 171 8.42 -3.70 3.02
CA GLY A 171 8.47 -4.32 1.71
C GLY A 171 8.16 -3.35 0.56
N GLY A 172 7.15 -2.49 0.72
CA GLY A 172 6.83 -1.42 -0.23
C GLY A 172 8.00 -0.44 -0.42
N ILE A 173 8.68 -0.05 0.68
CA ILE A 173 9.90 0.77 0.59
C ILE A 173 10.99 0.06 -0.20
N MET A 174 11.20 -1.23 0.02
CA MET A 174 12.21 -2.01 -0.72
C MET A 174 11.87 -2.11 -2.21
N LEU A 175 10.59 -2.26 -2.58
CA LEU A 175 10.14 -2.24 -3.98
C LEU A 175 10.37 -0.87 -4.67
N ILE A 176 10.30 0.22 -3.90
CA ILE A 176 10.53 1.58 -4.40
C ILE A 176 12.03 1.90 -4.55
N THR A 177 12.84 1.45 -3.60
CA THR A 177 14.23 1.91 -3.43
C THR A 177 15.29 0.93 -3.94
N SER A 178 15.02 -0.37 -3.94
CA SER A 178 16.02 -1.38 -4.30
C SER A 178 16.28 -1.42 -5.81
N LYS A 179 17.56 -1.58 -6.16
CA LYS A 179 18.02 -1.92 -7.51
C LYS A 179 18.50 -3.38 -7.62
N ASP A 180 18.55 -4.08 -6.49
CA ASP A 180 19.06 -5.44 -6.42
C ASP A 180 17.91 -6.45 -6.64
N VAL A 181 18.09 -7.28 -7.66
CA VAL A 181 17.14 -8.30 -8.10
C VAL A 181 16.87 -9.34 -7.00
N GLN A 182 17.91 -9.79 -6.29
CA GLN A 182 17.76 -10.79 -5.22
C GLN A 182 16.99 -10.21 -4.03
N VAL A 183 17.30 -8.97 -3.66
CA VAL A 183 16.56 -8.24 -2.62
C VAL A 183 15.08 -8.13 -2.98
N LEU A 184 14.76 -7.81 -4.25
CA LEU A 184 13.37 -7.72 -4.71
C LEU A 184 12.64 -9.07 -4.69
N TYR A 185 13.30 -10.18 -5.05
CA TYR A 185 12.70 -11.51 -4.94
C TYR A 185 12.41 -11.89 -3.49
N ILE A 186 13.39 -11.72 -2.59
CA ILE A 186 13.22 -12.04 -1.16
C ILE A 186 12.11 -11.18 -0.57
N THR A 187 12.10 -9.89 -0.89
CA THR A 187 11.06 -8.94 -0.48
C THR A 187 9.69 -9.40 -0.95
N GLY A 188 9.56 -9.78 -2.23
CA GLY A 188 8.31 -10.26 -2.81
C GLY A 188 7.75 -11.49 -2.10
N TRP A 189 8.62 -12.46 -1.75
CA TRP A 189 8.24 -13.63 -0.98
C TRP A 189 7.80 -13.29 0.44
N VAL A 190 8.56 -12.46 1.16
CA VAL A 190 8.23 -12.03 2.52
C VAL A 190 6.87 -11.31 2.54
N ILE A 191 6.68 -10.34 1.64
CA ILE A 191 5.40 -9.64 1.46
C ILE A 191 4.28 -10.63 1.18
N GLY A 192 4.46 -11.53 0.21
CA GLY A 192 3.42 -12.48 -0.21
C GLY A 192 2.97 -13.40 0.92
N VAL A 193 3.93 -13.97 1.67
CA VAL A 193 3.63 -14.85 2.81
C VAL A 193 2.94 -14.08 3.93
N VAL A 194 3.44 -12.91 4.29
CA VAL A 194 2.83 -12.09 5.35
C VAL A 194 1.40 -11.70 4.97
N TYR A 195 1.20 -11.27 3.72
CA TYR A 195 -0.12 -10.84 3.28
C TYR A 195 -1.10 -12.01 3.27
N PHE A 196 -0.62 -13.19 2.83
CA PHE A 196 -1.37 -14.44 2.91
C PHE A 196 -1.84 -14.76 4.33
N VAL A 197 -0.94 -14.71 5.30
CA VAL A 197 -1.29 -14.95 6.71
C VAL A 197 -2.30 -13.92 7.22
N LEU A 198 -2.13 -12.64 6.87
CA LEU A 198 -3.07 -11.58 7.25
C LEU A 198 -4.48 -11.85 6.71
N TRP A 199 -4.62 -12.04 5.39
CA TRP A 199 -5.95 -12.21 4.81
C TRP A 199 -6.59 -13.55 5.18
N ALA A 200 -5.83 -14.65 5.23
CA ALA A 200 -6.36 -15.93 5.70
C ALA A 200 -6.87 -15.83 7.15
N THR A 201 -6.10 -15.20 8.04
CA THR A 201 -6.48 -15.07 9.45
C THR A 201 -7.68 -14.14 9.60
N LEU A 202 -7.63 -12.94 9.01
CA LEU A 202 -8.67 -11.93 9.20
C LEU A 202 -9.97 -12.27 8.45
N LEU A 203 -9.95 -13.03 7.36
CA LEU A 203 -11.20 -13.42 6.68
C LEU A 203 -11.90 -14.58 7.38
N PHE A 204 -11.14 -15.60 7.78
CA PHE A 204 -11.71 -16.87 8.22
C PHE A 204 -11.79 -17.04 9.75
N ASN A 205 -11.09 -16.21 10.53
CA ASN A 205 -11.16 -16.27 11.98
C ASN A 205 -12.14 -15.24 12.57
N ARG A 206 -13.32 -15.69 12.96
CA ARG A 206 -14.33 -14.82 13.62
C ARG A 206 -13.82 -14.21 14.92
N LYS A 207 -12.95 -14.91 15.67
CA LYS A 207 -12.39 -14.41 16.94
C LYS A 207 -11.50 -13.18 16.74
N ALA A 208 -10.91 -13.02 15.55
CA ALA A 208 -10.13 -11.82 15.23
C ALA A 208 -10.99 -10.54 15.30
N TRP A 209 -12.31 -10.66 15.09
CA TRP A 209 -13.24 -9.53 15.04
C TRP A 209 -14.20 -9.46 16.22
N SER A 210 -14.17 -10.43 17.15
CA SER A 210 -15.14 -10.47 18.25
C SER A 210 -14.88 -9.37 19.29
N ASN A 211 -13.63 -8.92 19.40
CA ASN A 211 -13.18 -7.96 20.40
C ASN A 211 -12.77 -6.63 19.76
N THR A 212 -13.20 -6.36 18.53
CA THR A 212 -12.90 -5.08 17.88
C THR A 212 -13.89 -4.03 18.34
N ASN A 213 -13.39 -3.07 19.12
CA ASN A 213 -14.14 -1.91 19.61
C ASN A 213 -14.02 -0.72 18.65
#